data_AF-A0AAV5JWX2-F1
#
_entry.id   AF-A0AAV5JWX2-F1
#
_cell.length_a   1.000
_cell.length_b   1.000
_cell.length_c   1.000
_cell.angle_alpha   90.00
_cell.angle_beta   90.00
_cell.angle_gamma   90.00
#
_symmetry.space_group_name_H-M   'P 1'
#
loop_
_entity.id
_entity.type
_entity.pdbx_description
1 polymer ?
#
loop_
_entity_poly.entity_id
_entity_poly.type
_entity_poly.pdbx_seq_one_letter_code
_entity_poly.pdbx_strand_id
1 'polypeptide(L)'
;MALRFDARDVSGFKFLVFLAAMFGLMSLLAYSVIHMKFVKPLDIDAPLDRFSEARAVEHVRVLSQDIDGRQEGRPGLREAAQYIKGQLETMKERAGSNVRIEIEENVVGGSFNMMFLGHSISLGYRNHTNIVMSINLGNSETHH
;
A
#
# COMPACT_ATOMS: atom_id res chain seq x y z
N MET A 1 -1.57 -30.87 -62.74
CA MET A 1 -0.32 -30.76 -61.96
C MET A 1 -0.61 -31.30 -60.57
N ALA A 2 -0.25 -32.55 -60.28
CA ALA A 2 -0.56 -33.19 -59.01
C ALA A 2 0.50 -32.81 -57.98
N LEU A 3 0.11 -32.09 -56.92
CA LEU A 3 0.98 -31.87 -55.76
C LEU A 3 1.26 -33.23 -55.11
N ARG A 4 2.48 -33.74 -55.32
CA ARG A 4 2.99 -34.90 -54.57
C ARG A 4 3.53 -34.36 -53.26
N PHE A 5 2.81 -34.59 -52.17
CA PHE A 5 3.27 -34.27 -50.82
C PHE A 5 4.29 -35.34 -50.40
N ASP A 6 5.52 -34.93 -50.12
CA ASP A 6 6.58 -35.81 -49.60
C ASP A 6 6.42 -35.96 -48.06
N ALA A 7 6.99 -37.00 -47.47
CA ALA A 7 6.94 -37.23 -46.02
C ALA A 7 7.53 -36.05 -45.22
N ARG A 8 8.45 -35.30 -45.83
CA ARG A 8 9.02 -34.06 -45.29
C ARG A 8 8.00 -32.92 -45.22
N ASP A 9 7.09 -32.82 -46.18
CA ASP A 9 6.04 -31.79 -46.20
C ASP A 9 5.04 -32.00 -45.06
N VAL A 10 4.72 -33.26 -44.75
CA VAL A 10 3.85 -33.62 -43.62
C VAL A 10 4.50 -33.22 -42.28
N SER A 11 5.82 -33.39 -42.15
CA SER A 11 6.57 -33.00 -40.96
C SER A 11 6.63 -31.47 -40.81
N GLY A 12 6.90 -30.75 -41.90
CA GLY A 12 6.90 -29.28 -41.92
C GLY A 12 5.53 -28.70 -41.58
N PHE A 13 4.45 -29.28 -42.12
CA PHE A 13 3.09 -28.87 -41.80
C PHE A 13 2.75 -29.09 -40.32
N LYS A 14 3.12 -30.25 -39.75
CA LYS A 14 2.95 -30.52 -38.30
C LYS A 14 3.71 -29.52 -37.44
N PHE A 15 4.93 -29.17 -37.83
CA PHE A 15 5.72 -28.16 -37.12
C PHE A 15 5.07 -26.77 -37.18
N LEU A 16 4.56 -26.36 -38.34
CA LEU A 16 3.83 -25.09 -38.48
C LEU A 16 2.56 -25.05 -37.64
N VAL A 17 1.79 -26.14 -37.60
CA VAL A 17 0.60 -26.26 -36.74
C VAL A 17 0.98 -26.17 -35.26
N PHE A 18 2.06 -26.83 -34.85
CA PHE A 18 2.55 -26.75 -33.47
C PHE A 18 2.99 -25.33 -33.11
N LEU A 19 3.71 -24.66 -34.01
CA LEU A 19 4.18 -23.30 -33.82
C LEU A 19 2.99 -22.32 -33.71
N ALA A 20 2.00 -22.46 -34.59
CA ALA A 20 0.77 -21.66 -34.56
C ALA A 20 -0.02 -21.88 -33.25
N ALA A 21 -0.14 -23.13 -32.79
CA ALA A 21 -0.79 -23.45 -31.54
C ALA A 21 -0.04 -22.85 -30.34
N MET A 22 1.29 -22.94 -30.33
CA MET A 22 2.13 -22.36 -29.26
C MET A 22 1.99 -20.84 -29.20
N PHE A 23 2.13 -20.14 -30.34
CA PHE A 23 1.96 -18.68 -30.38
C PHE A 23 0.53 -18.23 -30.11
N GLY A 24 -0.46 -19.00 -30.54
CA GLY A 24 -1.87 -18.77 -30.20
C GLY A 24 -2.12 -18.87 -28.70
N LEU A 25 -1.58 -19.91 -28.04
CA LEU A 25 -1.70 -20.09 -26.60
C LEU A 25 -0.98 -18.97 -25.84
N MET A 26 0.23 -18.60 -26.25
CA MET A 26 0.98 -17.48 -25.67
C MET A 26 0.22 -16.15 -25.83
N SER A 27 -0.40 -15.92 -27.00
CA SER A 27 -1.18 -14.71 -27.25
C SER A 27 -2.46 -14.67 -26.41
N LEU A 28 -3.15 -15.80 -26.24
CA LEU A 28 -4.31 -15.91 -25.36
C LEU A 28 -3.95 -15.68 -23.89
N LEU A 29 -2.82 -16.24 -23.43
CA LEU A 29 -2.32 -16.00 -22.08
C LEU A 29 -1.96 -14.52 -21.87
N ALA A 30 -1.22 -13.92 -22.80
CA ALA A 30 -0.87 -12.50 -22.73
C ALA A 30 -2.11 -11.60 -22.74
N TYR A 31 -3.08 -11.89 -23.62
CA TYR A 31 -4.36 -11.19 -23.67
C TYR A 31 -5.11 -11.33 -22.34
N SER A 32 -5.18 -12.54 -21.79
CA SER A 32 -5.80 -12.81 -20.50
C SER A 32 -5.13 -12.03 -19.38
N VAL A 33 -3.80 -12.01 -19.30
CA VAL A 33 -3.04 -11.28 -18.26
C VAL A 33 -3.27 -9.77 -18.37
N ILE A 34 -3.21 -9.21 -19.57
CA ILE A 34 -3.42 -7.76 -19.81
C ILE A 34 -4.86 -7.34 -19.47
N HIS A 35 -5.84 -8.22 -19.75
CA HIS A 35 -7.26 -7.95 -19.51
C HIS A 35 -7.79 -8.62 -18.24
N MET A 36 -6.92 -9.15 -17.38
CA MET A 36 -7.30 -9.46 -16.02
C MET A 36 -7.74 -8.14 -15.41
N LYS A 37 -9.05 -7.99 -15.23
CA LYS A 37 -9.62 -6.85 -14.52
C LYS A 37 -8.94 -6.86 -13.15
N PHE A 38 -8.05 -5.90 -12.89
CA PHE A 38 -7.52 -5.65 -11.56
C PHE A 38 -8.71 -5.71 -10.58
N VAL A 39 -8.50 -6.33 -9.43
CA VAL A 39 -9.54 -6.44 -8.39
C VAL A 39 -10.12 -5.04 -8.21
N LYS A 40 -11.39 -4.86 -8.59
CA LYS A 40 -12.03 -3.54 -8.51
C LYS A 40 -11.89 -3.08 -7.06
N PRO A 41 -11.30 -1.90 -6.81
CA PRO A 41 -11.11 -1.45 -5.46
C PRO A 41 -12.43 -1.39 -4.72
N LEU A 42 -12.36 -1.76 -3.44
CA LEU A 42 -13.48 -1.59 -2.54
C LEU A 42 -13.76 -0.10 -2.35
N ASP A 43 -15.05 0.24 -2.36
CA ASP A 43 -15.54 1.62 -2.22
C ASP A 43 -15.28 2.16 -0.82
N ILE A 44 -15.52 3.46 -0.61
CA ILE A 44 -15.28 4.14 0.67
C ILE A 44 -16.14 3.53 1.80
N ASP A 45 -17.36 3.12 1.46
CA ASP A 45 -18.36 2.53 2.36
C ASP A 45 -18.21 1.01 2.52
N ALA A 46 -17.13 0.41 2.01
CA ALA A 46 -16.89 -1.01 2.17
C ALA A 46 -16.81 -1.41 3.65
N PRO A 47 -17.09 -2.67 4.01
CA PRO A 47 -16.98 -3.15 5.39
C PRO A 47 -15.63 -2.79 6.05
N LEU A 48 -15.65 -2.41 7.32
CA LEU A 48 -14.47 -1.91 8.06
C LEU A 48 -13.43 -3.01 8.35
N ASP A 49 -13.85 -4.27 8.36
CA ASP A 49 -13.01 -5.46 8.47
C ASP A 49 -12.18 -5.74 7.19
N ARG A 50 -12.42 -5.00 6.11
CA ARG A 50 -11.72 -5.15 4.83
C ARG A 50 -10.91 -3.89 4.49
N PHE A 51 -9.77 -4.11 3.87
CA PHE A 51 -9.01 -3.02 3.28
C PHE A 51 -9.80 -2.39 2.12
N SER A 52 -10.01 -1.07 2.18
CA SER A 52 -10.60 -0.29 1.10
C SER A 52 -9.56 0.68 0.55
N GLU A 53 -9.23 0.55 -0.73
CA GLU A 53 -8.33 1.47 -1.40
C GLU A 53 -8.91 2.89 -1.39
N ALA A 54 -10.21 3.03 -1.64
CA ALA A 54 -10.87 4.34 -1.64
C ALA A 54 -10.70 5.07 -0.29
N ARG A 55 -10.84 4.36 0.84
CA ARG A 55 -10.55 4.93 2.17
C ARG A 55 -9.08 5.31 2.34
N ALA A 56 -8.17 4.43 1.91
CA ALA A 56 -6.74 4.69 2.03
C ALA A 56 -6.33 5.94 1.22
N VAL A 57 -6.83 6.06 -0.01
CA VAL A 57 -6.59 7.20 -0.88
C VAL A 57 -7.20 8.48 -0.30
N GLU A 58 -8.38 8.39 0.33
CA GLU A 58 -9.00 9.55 1.00
C GLU A 58 -8.13 10.08 2.15
N HIS A 59 -7.59 9.20 3.00
CA HIS A 59 -6.65 9.63 4.04
C HIS A 59 -5.38 10.27 3.46
N VAL A 60 -4.85 9.74 2.34
CA VAL A 60 -3.71 10.34 1.63
C VAL A 60 -4.08 11.72 1.10
N ARG A 61 -5.26 11.87 0.48
CA ARG A 61 -5.77 13.15 -0.05
C ARG A 61 -5.87 14.19 1.05
N VAL A 62 -6.48 13.85 2.19
CA VAL A 62 -6.60 14.76 3.34
C VAL A 62 -5.22 15.19 3.83
N LEU A 63 -4.28 14.25 4.01
CA LEU A 63 -2.95 14.55 4.56
C LEU A 63 -2.01 15.27 3.58
N SER A 64 -2.27 15.21 2.27
CA SER A 64 -1.37 15.76 1.24
C SER A 64 -1.91 16.99 0.51
N GLN A 65 -3.23 17.13 0.38
CA GLN A 65 -3.88 18.20 -0.37
C GLN A 65 -4.73 19.10 0.52
N ASP A 66 -5.51 18.52 1.43
CA ASP A 66 -6.44 19.32 2.24
C ASP A 66 -5.72 20.04 3.39
N ILE A 67 -4.73 19.39 4.00
CA ILE A 67 -3.90 19.97 5.06
C ILE A 67 -2.70 20.70 4.44
N ASP A 68 -2.68 22.04 4.55
CA ASP A 68 -1.63 22.87 3.96
C ASP A 68 -0.28 22.67 4.65
N GLY A 69 0.61 21.92 4.01
CA GLY A 69 2.04 21.83 4.31
C GLY A 69 2.37 21.29 5.71
N ARG A 70 2.96 20.09 5.77
CA ARG A 70 3.39 19.44 7.03
C ARG A 70 4.86 19.72 7.42
N GLN A 71 5.36 20.90 7.05
CA GLN A 71 6.72 21.31 7.38
C GLN A 71 6.78 21.84 8.82
N GLU A 72 7.94 21.75 9.46
CA GLU A 72 8.16 22.31 10.79
C GLU A 72 7.78 23.81 10.83
N GLY A 73 6.99 24.19 11.83
CA GLY A 73 6.52 25.57 12.01
C GLY A 73 5.25 25.94 11.21
N ARG A 74 4.69 25.05 10.38
CA ARG A 74 3.39 25.26 9.73
C ARG A 74 2.23 24.74 10.56
N PRO A 75 1.05 25.41 10.51
CA PRO A 75 -0.15 24.93 11.21
C PRO A 75 -0.59 23.53 10.75
N GLY A 76 -0.37 23.22 9.47
CA GLY A 76 -0.71 21.91 8.88
C GLY A 76 -0.01 20.73 9.55
N LEU A 77 1.16 20.91 10.16
CA LEU A 77 1.82 19.85 10.92
C LEU A 77 0.97 19.41 12.14
N ARG A 78 0.44 20.39 12.89
CA ARG A 78 -0.42 20.13 14.06
C ARG A 78 -1.77 19.58 13.63
N GLU A 79 -2.35 20.09 12.54
CA GLU A 79 -3.61 19.60 12.00
C GLU A 79 -3.50 18.15 11.53
N ALA A 80 -2.40 17.78 10.85
CA ALA A 80 -2.15 16.40 10.46
C ALA A 80 -2.01 15.47 11.67
N ALA A 81 -1.31 15.91 12.72
CA ALA A 81 -1.20 15.14 13.96
C ALA A 81 -2.57 14.92 14.63
N GLN A 82 -3.40 15.96 14.72
CA GLN A 82 -4.75 15.88 15.25
C GLN A 82 -5.64 14.95 14.42
N TYR A 83 -5.55 15.04 13.09
CA TYR A 83 -6.28 14.16 12.18
C TYR A 83 -5.91 12.69 12.38
N ILE A 84 -4.60 12.37 12.34
CA ILE A 84 -4.10 11.01 12.53
C ILE A 84 -4.57 10.45 13.87
N LYS A 85 -4.38 11.21 14.96
CA LYS A 85 -4.82 10.80 16.29
C LYS A 85 -6.32 10.51 16.33
N GLY A 86 -7.16 11.37 15.73
CA GLY A 86 -8.60 11.16 15.66
C GLY A 86 -8.99 9.89 14.91
N GLN A 87 -8.32 9.58 13.80
CA GLN A 87 -8.53 8.33 13.07
C GLN A 87 -8.14 7.10 13.91
N LEU A 88 -7.02 7.17 14.63
CA LEU A 88 -6.57 6.08 15.51
C LEU A 88 -7.50 5.86 16.70
N GLU A 89 -8.00 6.92 17.34
CA GLU A 89 -8.99 6.81 18.42
C GLU A 89 -10.29 6.19 17.91
N THR A 90 -10.75 6.58 16.72
CA THR A 90 -11.91 5.96 16.07
C THR A 90 -11.68 4.46 15.83
N MET A 91 -10.46 4.04 15.47
CA MET A 91 -10.11 2.63 15.34
C MET A 91 -10.10 1.90 16.69
N LYS A 92 -9.62 2.57 17.75
CA LYS A 92 -9.61 2.04 19.12
C LYS A 92 -11.02 1.85 19.67
N GLU A 93 -11.93 2.80 19.46
CA GLU A 93 -13.33 2.71 19.87
C GLU A 93 -14.06 1.53 19.21
N ARG A 94 -13.66 1.18 17.98
CA ARG A 94 -14.24 0.06 17.22
C ARG A 94 -13.60 -1.29 17.55
N ALA A 95 -12.46 -1.30 18.25
CA ALA A 95 -11.77 -2.55 18.55
C ALA A 95 -12.60 -3.40 19.53
N GLY A 96 -12.71 -4.69 19.24
CA GLY A 96 -13.37 -5.63 20.14
C GLY A 96 -12.60 -5.81 21.45
N SER A 97 -13.27 -6.32 22.48
CA SER A 97 -12.69 -6.54 23.83
C SER A 97 -11.44 -7.42 23.87
N ASN A 98 -11.17 -8.17 22.80
CA ASN A 98 -10.03 -9.07 22.67
C ASN A 98 -8.74 -8.36 22.22
N VAL A 99 -8.80 -7.07 21.90
CA VAL A 99 -7.65 -6.29 21.45
C VAL A 99 -7.55 -5.03 22.29
N ARG A 100 -6.41 -4.84 22.96
CA ARG A 100 -6.09 -3.62 23.69
C ARG A 100 -5.27 -2.71 22.78
N ILE A 101 -5.81 -1.52 22.52
CA ILE A 101 -5.16 -0.50 21.71
C ILE A 101 -4.79 0.68 22.61
N GLU A 102 -3.51 1.05 22.58
CA GLU A 102 -2.95 2.20 23.30
C GLU A 102 -2.42 3.20 22.28
N ILE A 103 -2.74 4.48 22.50
CA ILE A 103 -2.33 5.57 21.61
C ILE A 103 -1.57 6.56 22.47
N GLU A 104 -0.30 6.74 22.16
CA GLU A 104 0.61 7.64 22.86
C GLU A 104 1.01 8.80 21.94
N GLU A 105 1.05 9.99 22.52
CA GLU A 105 1.56 11.19 21.87
C GLU A 105 2.79 11.66 22.63
N ASN A 106 3.95 11.55 21.99
CA ASN A 106 5.23 11.88 22.58
C ASN A 106 5.85 13.06 21.83
N VAL A 107 6.42 13.99 22.58
CA VAL A 107 7.16 15.12 21.98
C VAL A 107 8.64 14.79 22.04
N VAL A 108 9.25 14.59 20.87
CA VAL A 108 10.66 14.19 20.76
C VAL A 108 11.49 15.37 20.29
N GLY A 109 12.68 15.50 20.88
CA GLY A 109 13.70 16.45 20.46
C GLY A 109 15.04 15.77 20.32
N GLY A 110 15.87 16.27 19.40
CA GLY A 110 17.20 15.74 19.16
C GLY A 110 18.01 16.69 18.29
N SER A 111 19.28 16.39 18.11
CA SER A 111 20.12 17.09 17.15
C SER A 111 21.00 16.11 16.40
N PHE A 112 21.30 16.44 15.16
CA PHE A 112 22.31 15.74 14.39
C PHE A 112 23.25 16.77 13.75
N ASN A 113 24.51 16.37 13.62
CA ASN A 113 25.54 17.20 13.02
C ASN A 113 25.79 16.72 11.59
N MET A 114 25.95 17.67 10.66
CA MET A 114 26.29 17.40 9.28
C MET A 114 27.40 18.34 8.82
N MET A 115 28.36 17.83 8.04
CA MET A 115 29.37 18.65 7.38
C MET A 115 28.81 19.20 6.07
N PHE A 116 28.82 20.52 5.91
CA PHE A 116 28.44 21.19 4.67
C PHE A 116 29.50 22.22 4.29
N LEU A 117 30.05 22.11 3.08
CA LEU A 117 31.13 22.98 2.58
C LEU A 117 32.33 23.12 3.55
N GLY A 118 32.68 22.03 4.25
CA GLY A 118 33.79 22.04 5.21
C GLY A 118 33.46 22.60 6.60
N HIS A 119 32.22 23.04 6.83
CA HIS A 119 31.74 23.52 8.12
C HIS A 119 30.77 22.51 8.77
N SER A 120 30.91 22.30 10.08
CA SER A 120 29.95 21.50 10.84
C SER A 120 28.70 22.33 11.12
N ILE A 121 27.54 21.86 10.66
CA ILE A 121 26.23 22.43 10.93
C ILE A 121 25.48 21.46 11.85
N SER A 122 25.03 21.96 13.01
CA SER A 122 24.17 21.22 13.93
C SER A 122 22.70 21.55 13.67
N LEU A 123 21.93 20.58 13.21
CA LEU A 123 20.48 20.70 13.05
C LEU A 123 19.80 20.09 14.28
N GLY A 124 19.15 20.94 15.08
CA GLY A 124 18.29 20.51 16.17
C GLY A 124 16.84 20.48 15.73
N TYR A 125 16.16 19.35 15.91
CA TYR A 125 14.70 19.30 15.89
C TYR A 125 14.21 19.35 17.33
N ARG A 126 13.27 20.24 17.61
CA ARG A 126 12.64 20.38 18.92
C ARG A 126 11.15 20.36 18.73
N ASN A 127 10.46 19.73 19.67
CA ASN A 127 9.00 19.68 19.72
C ASN A 127 8.36 18.92 18.55
N HIS A 128 8.99 17.86 18.05
CA HIS A 128 8.39 17.02 17.02
C HIS A 128 7.36 16.08 17.65
N THR A 129 6.09 16.19 17.25
CA THR A 129 5.02 15.33 17.73
C THR A 129 5.12 13.96 17.08
N ASN A 130 5.33 12.92 17.89
CA ASN A 130 5.30 11.53 17.48
C ASN A 130 4.03 10.87 18.02
N ILE A 131 3.27 10.21 17.15
CA ILE A 131 2.04 9.49 17.52
C ILE A 131 2.33 7.99 17.33
N VAL A 132 2.19 7.23 18.41
CA VAL A 132 2.43 5.79 18.43
C VAL A 132 1.15 5.07 18.78
N MET A 133 0.76 4.09 17.95
CA MET A 133 -0.34 3.17 18.23
C MET A 133 0.24 1.79 18.53
N SER A 134 -0.02 1.30 19.74
CA SER A 134 0.36 -0.03 20.19
C SER A 134 -0.87 -0.92 20.22
N ILE A 135 -0.80 -2.09 19.57
CA ILE A 135 -1.89 -3.05 19.49
C ILE A 135 -1.44 -4.34 20.15
N ASN A 136 -2.14 -4.73 21.20
CA ASN A 136 -1.88 -5.95 21.96
C ASN A 136 -3.10 -6.86 21.94
N LEU A 137 -2.91 -8.17 21.77
CA LEU A 137 -3.99 -9.12 22.02
C LEU A 137 -4.26 -9.19 23.52
N GLY A 138 -5.52 -9.09 23.92
CA GLY A 138 -5.95 -9.50 25.26
C GLY A 138 -5.81 -11.01 25.36
N ASN A 139 -5.15 -11.50 26.42
CA ASN A 139 -5.01 -12.93 26.67
C ASN A 139 -6.40 -13.59 26.60
N SER A 140 -6.65 -14.41 25.58
CA SER A 140 -7.78 -15.33 25.61
C SER A 140 -7.47 -16.33 26.71
N GLU A 141 -8.32 -16.42 27.74
CA GLU A 141 -8.25 -17.51 28.70
C GLU A 141 -8.20 -18.83 27.92
N THR A 142 -7.08 -19.54 28.06
CA THR A 142 -6.94 -20.91 27.61
C THR A 142 -7.92 -21.75 28.43
N HIS A 143 -9.10 -22.00 27.88
CA HIS A 143 -9.99 -23.03 28.38
C HIS A 143 -9.31 -24.39 28.14
N HIS A 144 -8.80 -24.97 29.23
CA HIS A 144 -8.42 -26.37 29.36
C HIS A 144 -9.64 -27.29 29.31
#